data_AF-A0A6B3I8T3-F1
#
_entry.id   AF-A0A6B3I8T3-F1
#
_cell.length_a   1.000
_cell.length_b   1.000
_cell.length_c   1.000
_cell.angle_alpha   90.00
_cell.angle_beta   90.00
_cell.angle_gamma   90.00
#
_symmetry.space_group_name_H-M   'P 1'
#
loop_
_entity.id
_entity.type
_entity.pdbx_description
1 polymer ?
#
loop_
_entity_poly.entity_id
_entity_poly.type
_entity_poly.pdbx_seq_one_letter_code
_entity_poly.pdbx_strand_id
1 'polypeptide(L)'
;MQQSPCDWDAFQNLAAAHTGDLAERQERLRRALVRGRPFSGVPARRYSWSEDIVQEIITAVVHVADELADLRLRESDGRGALWAATRGLQVAREAEQLWRQRFRAHALLGEERELEAATRSMEAILLDLGYAMEAETSDTLRLLQMAKR
;
A
#
# COMPACT_ATOMS: atom_id res chain seq x y z
N MET A 1 -12.15 -31.76 13.15
CA MET A 1 -11.85 -30.45 13.77
C MET A 1 -11.80 -29.41 12.66
N GLN A 2 -12.82 -28.56 12.54
CA GLN A 2 -12.79 -27.44 11.61
C GLN A 2 -11.82 -26.40 12.18
N GLN A 3 -10.64 -26.27 11.57
CA GLN A 3 -9.79 -25.11 11.82
C GLN A 3 -10.56 -23.90 11.30
N SER A 4 -10.91 -22.96 12.18
CA SER A 4 -11.38 -21.65 11.70
C SER A 4 -10.20 -21.04 10.93
N PRO A 5 -10.36 -20.71 9.63
CA PRO A 5 -9.26 -20.16 8.86
C PRO A 5 -8.79 -18.88 9.54
N CYS A 6 -7.50 -18.79 9.84
CA CYS A 6 -6.92 -17.58 10.39
C CYS A 6 -7.15 -16.43 9.39
N ASP A 7 -7.33 -15.21 9.89
CA ASP A 7 -7.42 -14.00 9.05
C ASP A 7 -6.26 -13.87 8.07
N TRP A 8 -5.07 -14.35 8.45
CA TRP A 8 -3.89 -14.47 7.60
C TRP A 8 -4.06 -15.47 6.45
N ASP A 9 -4.55 -16.68 6.70
CA ASP A 9 -4.81 -17.67 5.64
C ASP A 9 -5.84 -17.14 4.65
N ALA A 10 -6.88 -16.46 5.16
CA ALA A 10 -7.90 -15.83 4.32
C ALA A 10 -7.33 -14.68 3.47
N PHE A 11 -6.36 -13.93 3.99
CA PHE A 11 -5.63 -12.91 3.23
C PHE A 11 -4.78 -13.57 2.14
N GLN A 12 -3.95 -14.56 2.49
CA GLN A 12 -3.09 -15.25 1.54
C GLN A 12 -3.88 -15.87 0.37
N ASN A 13 -5.01 -16.51 0.67
CA ASN A 13 -5.88 -17.08 -0.36
C ASN A 13 -6.42 -16.04 -1.36
N LEU A 14 -6.69 -14.81 -0.89
CA LEU A 14 -7.13 -13.73 -1.77
C LEU A 14 -5.97 -13.13 -2.57
N ALA A 15 -4.79 -12.98 -1.94
CA ALA A 15 -3.61 -12.39 -2.54
C ALA A 15 -2.95 -13.30 -3.59
N ALA A 16 -2.88 -14.61 -3.34
CA ALA A 16 -2.21 -15.58 -4.21
C ALA A 16 -3.05 -16.03 -5.42
N ALA A 17 -4.33 -15.67 -5.48
CA ALA A 17 -5.23 -16.11 -6.55
C ALA A 17 -4.96 -15.36 -7.86
N HIS A 18 -4.37 -16.05 -8.83
CA HIS A 18 -4.12 -15.54 -10.19
C HIS A 18 -5.24 -15.85 -11.19
N THR A 19 -6.39 -16.32 -10.71
CA THR A 19 -7.53 -16.73 -11.53
C THR A 19 -8.45 -15.56 -11.85
N GLY A 20 -9.29 -15.70 -12.88
CA GLY A 20 -10.31 -14.69 -13.19
C GLY A 20 -9.81 -13.51 -14.02
N ASP A 21 -10.75 -12.65 -14.42
CA ASP A 21 -10.44 -11.44 -15.18
C ASP A 21 -9.87 -10.32 -14.30
N LEU A 22 -9.55 -9.17 -14.92
CA LEU A 22 -8.97 -8.02 -14.21
C LEU A 22 -9.90 -7.49 -13.11
N ALA A 23 -11.21 -7.43 -13.35
CA ALA A 23 -12.17 -6.90 -12.38
C ALA A 23 -12.29 -7.84 -11.18
N GLU A 24 -12.35 -9.15 -11.41
CA GLU A 24 -12.34 -10.16 -10.36
C GLU A 24 -11.05 -10.09 -9.54
N ARG A 25 -9.90 -9.92 -10.19
CA ARG A 25 -8.61 -9.72 -9.51
C ARG A 25 -8.63 -8.50 -8.61
N GLN A 26 -9.03 -7.34 -9.12
CA GLN A 26 -9.09 -6.11 -8.32
C GLN A 26 -10.04 -6.22 -7.12
N GLU A 27 -11.21 -6.85 -7.29
CA GLU A 27 -12.16 -7.04 -6.19
C GLU A 27 -11.59 -7.96 -5.10
N ARG A 28 -10.86 -9.03 -5.49
CA ARG A 28 -10.17 -9.90 -4.51
C ARG A 28 -9.11 -9.13 -3.72
N LEU A 29 -8.25 -8.38 -4.39
CA LEU A 29 -7.21 -7.57 -3.73
C LEU A 29 -7.85 -6.52 -2.80
N ARG A 30 -8.92 -5.86 -3.24
CA ARG A 30 -9.67 -4.91 -2.41
C ARG A 30 -10.22 -5.57 -1.16
N ARG A 31 -10.80 -6.77 -1.27
CA ARG A 31 -11.29 -7.55 -0.12
C ARG A 31 -10.17 -7.93 0.85
N ALA A 32 -8.98 -8.24 0.35
CA ALA A 32 -7.82 -8.54 1.20
C ALA A 32 -7.46 -7.33 2.08
N LEU A 33 -7.49 -6.10 1.53
CA LEU A 33 -7.15 -4.87 2.25
C LEU A 33 -8.24 -4.35 3.20
N VAL A 34 -9.51 -4.68 2.98
CA VAL A 34 -10.62 -4.31 3.89
C VAL A 34 -10.43 -4.93 5.27
N ARG A 35 -9.86 -6.13 5.35
CA ARG A 35 -9.68 -6.86 6.61
C ARG A 35 -8.60 -6.27 7.53
N GLY A 36 -7.81 -5.29 7.06
CA GLY A 36 -6.77 -4.64 7.85
C GLY A 36 -5.52 -5.50 7.99
N ARG A 37 -4.65 -5.17 8.95
CA ARG A 37 -3.47 -5.98 9.28
C ARG A 37 -3.91 -7.27 9.99
N PRO A 38 -3.64 -8.46 9.43
CA PRO A 38 -3.84 -9.73 10.11
C PRO A 38 -3.16 -9.73 11.50
N PHE A 39 -3.79 -10.36 12.50
CA PHE A 39 -3.35 -10.40 13.90
C PHE A 39 -3.32 -9.07 14.68
N SER A 40 -4.10 -8.06 14.28
CA SER A 40 -4.19 -6.76 15.00
C SER A 40 -4.61 -6.84 16.48
N GLY A 41 -4.98 -8.03 17.00
CA GLY A 41 -5.36 -8.28 18.40
C GLY A 41 -4.35 -9.10 19.24
N VAL A 42 -3.17 -9.47 18.72
CA VAL A 42 -2.20 -10.31 19.45
C VAL A 42 -0.97 -9.48 19.87
N PRO A 43 -0.60 -9.42 21.17
CA PRO A 43 0.58 -8.67 21.61
C PRO A 43 1.88 -9.29 21.07
N ALA A 44 2.59 -8.59 20.20
CA ALA A 44 3.86 -9.02 19.58
C ALA A 44 5.04 -9.17 20.56
N ARG A 45 4.90 -8.72 21.81
CA ARG A 45 6.05 -8.41 22.70
C ARG A 45 6.75 -9.60 23.37
N ARG A 46 6.46 -10.85 23.02
CA ARG A 46 7.02 -11.99 23.78
C ARG A 46 7.84 -13.00 22.99
N TYR A 47 7.95 -12.86 21.68
CA TYR A 47 8.57 -13.89 20.85
C TYR A 47 9.22 -13.33 19.59
N SER A 48 10.53 -13.55 19.39
CA SER A 48 11.21 -13.14 18.15
C SER A 48 10.67 -13.85 16.91
N TRP A 49 10.12 -15.06 17.05
CA TRP A 49 9.39 -15.76 15.96
C TRP A 49 8.15 -14.98 15.49
N SER A 50 7.62 -14.06 16.29
CA SER A 50 6.50 -13.21 15.88
C SER A 50 6.93 -12.00 15.06
N GLU A 51 8.20 -11.58 15.14
CA GLU A 51 8.72 -10.45 14.35
C GLU A 51 8.84 -10.82 12.87
N ASP A 52 9.35 -12.02 12.56
CA ASP A 52 9.45 -12.52 11.18
C ASP A 52 8.07 -12.62 10.51
N ILE A 53 7.10 -13.20 11.21
CA ILE A 53 5.71 -13.31 10.73
C ILE A 53 5.08 -11.92 10.57
N VAL A 54 5.36 -11.01 11.50
CA VAL A 54 4.90 -9.61 11.43
C VAL A 54 5.45 -8.92 10.18
N GLN A 55 6.73 -9.10 9.87
CA GLN A 55 7.37 -8.53 8.70
C GLN A 55 6.85 -9.16 7.40
N GLU A 56 6.61 -10.47 7.39
CA GLU A 56 5.98 -11.16 6.26
C GLU A 56 4.59 -10.59 5.96
N ILE A 57 3.77 -10.40 6.99
CA ILE A 57 2.45 -9.80 6.87
C ILE A 57 2.53 -8.37 6.33
N ILE A 58 3.42 -7.55 6.88
CA ILE A 58 3.63 -6.17 6.43
C ILE A 58 3.99 -6.17 4.95
N THR A 59 4.98 -6.96 4.56
CA THR A 59 5.47 -7.10 3.19
C THR A 59 4.34 -7.50 2.24
N ALA A 60 3.55 -8.51 2.60
CA ALA A 60 2.45 -8.97 1.77
C ALA A 60 1.32 -7.93 1.62
N VAL A 61 0.97 -7.21 2.69
CA VAL A 61 -0.02 -6.13 2.62
C VAL A 61 0.47 -4.98 1.74
N VAL A 62 1.75 -4.60 1.86
CA VAL A 62 2.34 -3.56 1.02
C VAL A 62 2.31 -3.95 -0.45
N HIS A 63 2.69 -5.20 -0.79
CA HIS A 63 2.62 -5.69 -2.17
C HIS A 63 1.20 -5.68 -2.73
N VAL A 64 0.21 -6.18 -1.98
CA VAL A 64 -1.20 -6.18 -2.43
C VAL A 64 -1.74 -4.76 -2.61
N ALA A 65 -1.36 -3.83 -1.72
CA ALA A 65 -1.76 -2.43 -1.83
C ALA A 65 -1.14 -1.74 -3.04
N ASP A 66 0.15 -1.98 -3.29
CA ASP A 66 0.86 -1.42 -4.45
C ASP A 66 0.28 -1.96 -5.77
N GLU A 67 0.08 -3.28 -5.85
CA GLU A 67 -0.51 -3.94 -7.01
C GLU A 67 -1.92 -3.40 -7.32
N LEU A 68 -2.79 -3.34 -6.32
CA LEU A 68 -4.14 -2.81 -6.52
C LEU A 68 -4.10 -1.33 -6.94
N ALA A 69 -3.22 -0.52 -6.35
CA ALA A 69 -3.09 0.88 -6.69
C ALA A 69 -2.61 1.07 -8.14
N ASP A 70 -1.61 0.30 -8.58
CA ASP A 70 -1.11 0.32 -9.96
C ASP A 70 -2.20 -0.09 -10.96
N LEU A 71 -2.95 -1.16 -10.69
CA LEU A 71 -4.08 -1.58 -11.53
C LEU A 71 -5.14 -0.47 -11.65
N ARG A 72 -5.45 0.22 -10.55
CA ARG A 72 -6.44 1.32 -10.53
C ARG A 72 -5.94 2.54 -11.30
N LEU A 73 -4.66 2.88 -11.19
CA LEU A 73 -4.06 3.97 -11.97
C LEU A 73 -4.12 3.69 -13.48
N ARG A 74 -3.85 2.45 -13.91
CA ARG A 74 -3.93 2.05 -15.34
C ARG A 74 -5.34 2.22 -15.91
N GLU A 75 -6.37 2.07 -15.08
CA GLU A 75 -7.77 2.31 -15.45
C GLU A 75 -8.23 3.76 -15.26
N SER A 76 -7.30 4.68 -14.94
CA SER A 76 -7.60 6.08 -14.59
C SER A 76 -8.53 6.24 -13.37
N ASP A 77 -8.58 5.25 -12.48
CA ASP A 77 -9.30 5.31 -11.20
C ASP A 77 -8.39 5.83 -10.08
N GLY A 78 -8.20 7.15 -10.06
CA GLY A 78 -7.36 7.81 -9.05
C GLY A 78 -7.87 7.64 -7.62
N ARG A 79 -9.20 7.59 -7.41
CA ARG A 79 -9.77 7.40 -6.06
C ARG A 79 -9.52 5.98 -5.54
N GLY A 80 -9.68 4.97 -6.40
CA GLY A 80 -9.36 3.59 -6.06
C GLY A 80 -7.88 3.39 -5.74
N ALA A 81 -6.99 4.05 -6.50
CA ALA A 81 -5.56 4.02 -6.24
C ALA A 81 -5.19 4.67 -4.89
N LEU A 82 -5.73 5.86 -4.60
CA LEU A 82 -5.55 6.53 -3.30
C LEU A 82 -6.01 5.66 -2.14
N TRP A 83 -7.17 5.01 -2.28
CA TRP A 83 -7.70 4.12 -1.27
C TRP A 83 -6.73 2.97 -0.99
N ALA A 84 -6.27 2.26 -2.03
CA ALA A 84 -5.37 1.13 -1.90
C ALA A 84 -4.03 1.52 -1.25
N ALA A 85 -3.39 2.58 -1.74
CA ALA A 85 -2.14 3.10 -1.20
C ALA A 85 -2.29 3.51 0.28
N THR A 86 -3.38 4.19 0.64
CA THR A 86 -3.65 4.60 2.01
C THR A 86 -3.81 3.41 2.95
N ARG A 87 -4.41 2.30 2.49
CA ARG A 87 -4.53 1.08 3.30
C ARG A 87 -3.18 0.44 3.60
N GLY A 88 -2.28 0.37 2.62
CA GLY A 88 -0.93 -0.13 2.85
C GLY A 88 -0.12 0.79 3.77
N LEU A 89 -0.25 2.12 3.62
CA LEU A 89 0.44 3.11 4.47
C LEU A 89 -0.01 3.10 5.94
N GLN A 90 -1.20 2.57 6.24
CA GLN A 90 -1.63 2.33 7.63
C GLN A 90 -0.85 1.19 8.30
N VAL A 91 -0.22 0.31 7.51
CA VAL A 91 0.54 -0.85 7.97
C VAL A 91 2.05 -0.60 7.92
N ALA A 92 2.54 0.01 6.84
CA ALA A 92 3.94 0.43 6.67
C ALA A 92 3.97 1.86 6.16
N ARG A 93 4.21 2.82 7.06
CA ARG A 93 4.17 4.25 6.75
C ARG A 93 5.40 4.73 5.98
N GLU A 94 6.48 3.96 6.05
CA GLU A 94 7.78 4.15 5.43
C GLU A 94 7.85 3.60 4.00
N ALA A 95 6.83 2.85 3.55
CA ALA A 95 6.83 2.22 2.23
C ALA A 95 6.73 3.25 1.10
N GLU A 96 7.87 3.76 0.63
CA GLU A 96 7.97 4.79 -0.41
C GLU A 96 7.23 4.43 -1.70
N GLN A 97 7.18 3.14 -2.07
CA GLN A 97 6.38 2.67 -3.23
C GLN A 97 4.90 3.08 -3.13
N LEU A 98 4.29 2.98 -1.95
CA LEU A 98 2.89 3.37 -1.76
C LEU A 98 2.71 4.89 -1.79
N TRP A 99 3.72 5.65 -1.34
CA TRP A 99 3.74 7.10 -1.51
C TRP A 99 3.81 7.49 -2.98
N ARG A 100 4.61 6.81 -3.81
CA ARG A 100 4.65 7.02 -5.26
C ARG A 100 3.28 6.80 -5.90
N GLN A 101 2.55 5.74 -5.51
CA GLN A 101 1.18 5.52 -5.99
C GLN A 101 0.23 6.63 -5.55
N ARG A 102 0.35 7.10 -4.30
CA ARG A 102 -0.45 8.22 -3.77
C ARG A 102 -0.20 9.52 -4.53
N PHE A 103 1.05 9.83 -4.87
CA PHE A 103 1.39 11.01 -5.68
C PHE A 103 0.80 10.92 -7.08
N ARG A 104 0.98 9.77 -7.76
CA ARG A 104 0.39 9.54 -9.09
C ARG A 104 -1.13 9.68 -9.07
N ALA A 105 -1.78 9.21 -8.01
CA ALA A 105 -3.22 9.28 -7.86
C ALA A 105 -3.73 10.71 -7.62
N HIS A 106 -3.09 11.51 -6.75
CA HIS A 106 -3.45 12.93 -6.61
C HIS A 106 -3.20 13.72 -7.89
N ALA A 107 -2.11 13.43 -8.62
CA ALA A 107 -1.84 14.06 -9.91
C ALA A 107 -2.93 13.72 -10.95
N LEU A 108 -3.34 12.46 -11.03
CA LEU A 108 -4.44 12.00 -11.91
C LEU A 108 -5.77 12.68 -11.57
N LEU A 109 -6.05 12.95 -10.29
CA LEU A 109 -7.25 13.64 -9.83
C LEU A 109 -7.16 15.18 -9.95
N GLY A 110 -6.00 15.73 -10.29
CA GLY A 110 -5.76 17.18 -10.31
C GLY A 110 -5.71 17.83 -8.92
N GLU A 111 -5.47 17.04 -7.86
CA GLU A 111 -5.49 17.47 -6.46
C GLU A 111 -4.11 17.98 -6.03
N GLU A 112 -3.66 19.09 -6.61
CA GLU A 112 -2.29 19.59 -6.41
C GLU A 112 -1.94 19.86 -4.94
N ARG A 113 -2.86 20.50 -4.19
CA ARG A 113 -2.64 20.80 -2.77
C ARG A 113 -2.44 19.54 -1.94
N GLU A 114 -3.17 18.48 -2.28
CA GLU A 114 -3.08 17.18 -1.60
C GLU A 114 -1.79 16.44 -1.99
N LEU A 115 -1.34 16.58 -3.24
CA LEU A 115 -0.05 16.06 -3.69
C LEU A 115 1.10 16.70 -2.89
N GLU A 116 1.13 18.03 -2.78
CA GLU A 116 2.16 18.73 -2.00
C GLU A 116 2.10 18.36 -0.51
N ALA A 117 0.89 18.24 0.06
CA ALA A 117 0.70 17.81 1.44
C ALA A 117 1.21 16.38 1.67
N ALA A 118 0.96 15.48 0.73
CA ALA A 118 1.48 14.12 0.77
C ALA A 118 3.01 14.10 0.69
N THR A 119 3.64 14.90 -0.18
CA THR A 119 5.10 15.00 -0.27
C THR A 119 5.71 15.43 1.06
N ARG A 120 5.21 16.52 1.67
CA ARG A 120 5.68 16.98 2.99
C ARG A 120 5.49 15.94 4.08
N SER A 121 4.38 15.20 4.04
CA SER A 121 4.10 14.14 5.02
C SER A 121 5.10 12.99 4.92
N MET A 122 5.43 12.57 3.69
CA MET A 122 6.43 11.54 3.46
C MET A 122 7.82 12.00 3.89
N GLU A 123 8.22 13.22 3.52
CA GLU A 123 9.52 13.79 3.93
C GLU A 123 9.67 13.83 5.45
N ALA A 124 8.63 14.24 6.17
CA ALA A 124 8.63 14.25 7.63
C ALA A 124 8.77 12.83 8.23
N ILE A 125 8.13 11.83 7.61
CA ILE A 125 8.24 10.43 8.04
C ILE A 125 9.64 9.89 7.80
N LEU A 126 10.23 10.12 6.63
CA LEU A 126 11.59 9.67 6.33
C LEU A 126 12.61 10.32 7.25
N LEU A 127 12.45 11.61 7.53
CA LEU A 127 13.29 12.32 8.49
C LEU A 127 13.19 11.75 9.91
N ASP A 128 11.98 11.48 10.39
CA ASP A 128 11.72 10.87 11.71
C ASP A 128 12.39 9.49 11.85
N LEU A 129 12.40 8.71 10.77
CA LEU A 129 13.04 7.40 10.71
C LEU A 129 14.54 7.45 10.42
N GLY A 130 15.09 8.63 10.10
CA GLY A 130 16.48 8.81 9.72
C GLY A 130 16.85 8.23 8.35
N TYR A 131 15.88 8.10 7.45
CA TYR A 131 16.07 7.59 6.09
C TYR A 131 16.19 8.71 5.05
N ALA A 132 17.03 8.47 4.05
CA ALA A 132 17.07 9.29 2.85
C ALA A 132 15.98 8.83 1.89
N MET A 133 15.44 9.77 1.11
CA MET A 133 14.46 9.46 0.06
C MET A 133 15.07 8.59 -1.03
N GLU A 134 14.33 7.58 -1.48
CA GLU A 134 14.69 6.78 -2.63
C GLU A 134 14.80 7.62 -3.92
N ALA A 135 15.73 7.24 -4.79
CA ALA A 135 15.90 7.88 -6.09
C ALA A 135 14.63 7.78 -6.96
N GLU A 136 13.95 6.62 -6.93
CA GLU A 136 12.71 6.40 -7.69
C GLU A 136 11.59 7.36 -7.26
N THR A 137 11.53 7.68 -5.96
CA THR A 137 10.56 8.63 -5.42
C THR A 137 10.86 10.05 -5.87
N SER A 138 12.15 10.43 -5.80
CA SER A 138 12.62 11.73 -6.31
C SER A 138 12.33 11.91 -7.80
N ASP A 139 12.58 10.87 -8.59
CA ASP A 139 12.30 10.88 -10.03
C ASP A 139 10.80 10.93 -10.33
N THR A 140 9.97 10.22 -9.56
CA THR A 140 8.51 10.28 -9.68
C THR A 140 7.99 11.71 -9.44
N LEU A 141 8.44 12.37 -8.38
CA LEU A 141 8.04 13.75 -8.08
C LEU A 141 8.49 14.72 -9.18
N ARG A 142 9.72 14.55 -9.69
CA ARG A 142 10.23 15.35 -10.82
C ARG A 142 9.36 15.19 -12.06
N LEU A 143 9.01 13.96 -12.43
CA LEU A 143 8.16 13.68 -13.59
C LEU A 143 6.79 14.34 -13.46
N LEU A 144 6.16 14.26 -12.28
CA LEU A 144 4.86 14.89 -12.04
C LEU A 144 4.93 16.42 -12.12
N GLN A 145 6.02 17.03 -11.63
CA GLN A 145 6.25 18.47 -11.79
C GLN A 145 6.44 18.90 -13.25
N MET A 146 7.11 18.06 -14.05
CA MET A 146 7.33 18.34 -15.47
C MET A 146 6.03 18.24 -16.28
N ALA A 147 5.17 17.25 -15.99
CA ALA A 147 3.88 17.07 -16.65
C ALA A 147 2.89 18.23 -16.42
N LYS A 148 3.15 19.08 -15.42
CA LYS A 148 2.33 20.25 -15.09
C LYS A 148 2.63 21.48 -15.97
N ARG A 149 3.81 21.54 -16.61
CA ARG A 149 4.25 22.68 -17.42
C ARG A 149 3.69 22.65 -18.83
#